data_AF-A0A1I8FYC4-F1
#
_entry.id   AF-A0A1I8FYC4-F1
#
_cell.length_a   1.000
_cell.length_b   1.000
_cell.length_c   1.000
_cell.angle_alpha   90.00
_cell.angle_beta   90.00
_cell.angle_gamma   90.00
#
_symmetry.space_group_name_H-M   'P 1'
#
loop_
_entity.id
_entity.type
_entity.pdbx_description
1 polymer ?
#
loop_
_entity_poly.entity_id
_entity_poly.type
_entity_poly.pdbx_seq_one_letter_code
_entity_poly.pdbx_strand_id
1 'polypeptide(L)'
;MDLTSSSWLQNKSDKDLPFPVMSSDPKAQQELLDCNYAKRFSLDEARSGRTDRKIRVYCDGCFDLFHFGHMRVLLQAKYLLPNAYLIAG
;
A
#
# COMPACT_ATOMS: atom_id res chain seq x y z
N MET A 1 19.31 24.14 -4.59
CA MET A 1 19.62 23.37 -5.81
C MET A 1 18.82 22.10 -5.66
N ASP A 2 17.56 22.22 -6.03
CA ASP A 2 16.52 21.38 -5.47
C ASP A 2 16.27 20.24 -6.46
N LEU A 3 16.82 19.07 -6.13
CA LEU A 3 16.48 17.81 -6.76
C LEU A 3 15.07 17.43 -6.29
N THR A 4 14.07 18.12 -6.82
CA THR A 4 12.68 17.80 -6.57
C THR A 4 12.42 16.38 -7.04
N SER A 5 11.80 15.60 -6.16
CA SER A 5 11.46 14.18 -6.29
C SER A 5 10.56 13.84 -7.51
N SER A 6 10.32 14.80 -8.40
CA SER A 6 9.39 14.76 -9.53
C SER A 6 9.97 14.19 -10.82
N SER A 7 11.31 14.10 -10.98
CA SER A 7 11.92 13.46 -12.16
C SER A 7 12.04 11.92 -12.05
N TRP A 8 11.93 11.35 -10.83
CA TRP A 8 12.22 9.93 -10.56
C TRP A 8 11.03 8.99 -10.80
N LEU A 9 9.81 9.53 -10.87
CA LEU A 9 8.58 8.74 -11.05
C LEU A 9 8.19 8.53 -12.52
N GLN A 10 8.67 9.39 -13.42
CA GLN A 10 8.27 9.38 -14.84
C GLN A 10 8.99 8.33 -15.70
N ASN A 11 9.99 7.62 -15.16
CA ASN A 11 10.82 6.68 -15.92
C ASN A 11 10.88 5.25 -15.34
N LYS A 12 10.05 4.89 -14.35
CA LYS A 12 9.98 3.48 -13.93
C LYS A 12 9.19 2.68 -14.95
N SER A 13 9.83 1.70 -15.56
CA SER A 13 9.10 0.63 -16.24
C SER A 13 8.43 -0.25 -15.17
N ASP A 14 7.35 -0.97 -15.51
CA ASP A 14 6.70 -1.92 -14.58
C ASP A 14 7.69 -2.92 -13.96
N LYS A 15 8.84 -3.16 -14.61
CA LYS A 15 9.91 -4.06 -14.15
C LYS A 15 10.77 -3.50 -13.02
N ASP A 16 10.73 -2.20 -12.79
CA ASP A 16 11.53 -1.50 -11.77
C ASP A 16 10.77 -1.29 -10.45
N LEU A 17 9.49 -1.69 -10.42
CA LEU A 17 8.68 -1.72 -9.22
C LEU A 17 8.94 -3.00 -8.43
N PRO A 18 9.03 -2.94 -7.09
CA PRO A 18 9.23 -4.15 -6.29
C PRO A 18 8.05 -5.14 -6.31
N PHE A 19 6.94 -4.77 -6.93
CA PHE A 19 5.70 -5.55 -7.06
C PHE A 19 4.94 -5.06 -8.29
N PRO A 20 4.17 -5.94 -8.96
CA PRO A 20 3.40 -5.57 -10.13
C PRO A 20 2.31 -4.54 -9.81
N VAL A 21 1.95 -3.73 -10.81
CA VAL A 21 0.78 -2.86 -10.74
C VAL A 21 -0.47 -3.73 -10.71
N MET A 22 -1.13 -3.79 -9.55
CA MET A 22 -2.29 -4.65 -9.33
C MET A 22 -3.63 -4.01 -9.73
N SER A 23 -3.65 -2.69 -9.95
CA SER A 23 -4.88 -1.93 -10.21
C SER A 23 -4.67 -0.92 -11.33
N SER A 24 -5.67 -0.80 -12.19
CA SER A 24 -5.75 0.23 -13.23
C SER A 24 -6.33 1.55 -12.72
N ASP A 25 -6.76 1.62 -11.45
CA ASP A 25 -7.29 2.86 -10.87
C ASP A 25 -6.18 3.92 -10.74
N PRO A 26 -6.37 5.15 -11.29
CA PRO A 26 -5.33 6.19 -11.27
C PRO A 26 -4.88 6.57 -9.86
N LYS A 27 -5.77 6.53 -8.86
CA LYS A 27 -5.40 6.86 -7.47
C LYS A 27 -4.55 5.75 -6.86
N ALA A 28 -4.88 4.48 -7.12
CA ALA A 28 -4.07 3.35 -6.69
C ALA A 28 -2.68 3.35 -7.33
N GLN A 29 -2.60 3.71 -8.63
CA GLN A 29 -1.33 3.88 -9.34
C GLN A 29 -0.50 5.02 -8.76
N GLN A 30 -1.11 6.16 -8.45
CA GLN A 30 -0.43 7.28 -7.79
C GLN A 30 0.11 6.88 -6.41
N GLU A 31 -0.68 6.23 -5.57
CA GLU A 31 -0.26 5.74 -4.25
C GLU A 31 0.88 4.70 -4.34
N LEU A 32 0.90 3.91 -5.40
CA LEU A 32 1.98 2.98 -5.70
C LEU A 32 3.28 3.73 -6.03
N LEU A 33 3.20 4.75 -6.89
CA LEU A 33 4.33 5.56 -7.33
C LEU A 33 4.91 6.38 -6.17
N ASP A 34 4.05 6.97 -5.33
CA ASP A 34 4.45 7.80 -4.18
C ASP A 34 5.08 6.96 -3.04
N CYS A 35 4.86 5.65 -3.02
CA CYS A 35 5.40 4.78 -1.98
C CYS A 35 6.90 4.46 -2.19
N ASN A 36 7.72 4.89 -1.23
CA ASN A 36 9.11 4.44 -1.12
C ASN A 36 9.21 3.07 -0.41
N TYR A 37 9.62 2.04 -1.15
CA TYR A 37 9.75 0.65 -0.67
C TYR A 37 11.06 0.33 0.02
N ALA A 38 12.10 1.17 -0.15
CA ALA A 38 13.34 0.98 0.60
C ALA A 38 13.12 1.21 2.11
N LYS A 39 12.16 2.08 2.45
CA LYS A 39 11.78 2.36 3.82
C LYS A 39 10.75 1.33 4.32
N ARG A 40 11.16 0.52 5.30
CA ARG A 40 10.29 -0.37 6.08
C ARG A 40 10.05 0.24 7.46
N PHE A 41 8.90 -0.05 8.03
CA PHE A 41 8.53 0.40 9.38
C PHE A 41 8.47 -0.80 10.31
N SER A 42 8.88 -0.59 11.56
CA SER A 42 8.59 -1.52 12.64
C SER A 42 7.10 -1.49 13.01
N LEU A 43 6.65 -2.53 13.72
CA LEU A 43 5.27 -2.61 14.20
C LEU A 43 4.93 -1.44 15.14
N ASP A 44 5.87 -1.05 16.01
CA ASP A 44 5.64 0.01 17.01
C ASP A 44 5.53 1.38 16.34
N GLU A 45 6.37 1.67 15.34
CA GLU A 45 6.24 2.89 14.53
C GLU A 45 4.91 2.92 13.77
N ALA A 46 4.51 1.80 13.18
CA ALA A 46 3.24 1.69 12.48
C ALA A 46 2.04 1.91 13.41
N ARG A 47 2.09 1.35 14.64
CA ARG A 47 1.07 1.54 15.68
C ARG A 47 1.04 2.96 16.23
N SER A 48 2.18 3.65 16.25
CA SER A 48 2.28 5.03 16.73
C SER A 48 1.47 6.02 15.88
N GLY A 49 1.10 5.65 14.65
CA GLY A 49 0.37 6.49 13.71
C GLY A 49 1.17 7.67 13.13
N ARG A 50 2.46 7.80 13.49
CA ARG A 50 3.33 8.92 13.11
C ARG A 50 4.19 8.62 11.88
N THR A 51 3.71 7.77 10.98
CA THR A 51 4.43 7.38 9.77
C THR A 51 4.27 8.46 8.69
N ASP A 52 5.34 8.73 7.94
CA ASP A 52 5.36 9.71 6.84
C ASP A 52 4.56 9.26 5.62
N ARG A 53 4.16 7.99 5.56
CA ARG A 53 3.26 7.44 4.54
C ARG A 53 2.35 6.38 5.11
N LYS A 54 1.32 6.03 4.34
CA LYS A 54 0.43 4.90 4.65
C LYS A 54 1.22 3.60 4.74
N ILE A 55 0.93 2.80 5.76
CA ILE A 55 1.45 1.45 5.93
C ILE A 55 0.67 0.51 5.02
N ARG A 56 1.36 -0.16 4.09
CA ARG A 56 0.73 -1.09 3.17
C ARG A 56 0.54 -2.43 3.88
N VAL A 57 -0.70 -2.89 3.98
CA VAL A 57 -1.09 -4.17 4.56
C VAL A 57 -1.57 -5.05 3.42
N TYR A 58 -0.99 -6.23 3.27
CA TYR A 58 -1.45 -7.23 2.31
C TYR A 58 -2.31 -8.25 3.04
N CYS A 59 -3.51 -8.50 2.52
CA CYS A 59 -4.42 -9.52 3.02
C CYS A 59 -4.72 -10.49 1.87
N ASP A 60 -4.34 -11.74 2.06
CA ASP A 60 -4.58 -12.80 1.08
C ASP A 60 -5.74 -13.68 1.54
N GLY A 61 -6.42 -14.32 0.58
CA GLY A 61 -7.53 -15.21 0.81
C GLY A 61 -8.15 -15.72 -0.49
N CYS A 62 -8.79 -16.88 -0.44
CA CYS A 62 -9.51 -17.40 -1.60
C CYS A 62 -10.75 -16.57 -1.94
N PHE A 63 -11.37 -15.95 -0.93
CA PHE A 63 -12.55 -15.09 -1.06
C PHE A 63 -13.73 -15.69 -1.86
N ASP A 64 -13.87 -17.02 -1.85
CA ASP A 64 -14.94 -17.74 -2.55
C ASP A 64 -16.34 -17.37 -2.03
N LEU A 65 -17.32 -17.23 -2.93
CA LEU A 65 -18.68 -16.77 -2.61
C LEU A 65 -18.69 -15.55 -1.66
N PHE A 66 -18.06 -14.46 -2.10
CA PHE A 66 -17.80 -13.27 -1.28
C PHE A 66 -19.00 -12.82 -0.43
N HIS A 67 -18.84 -12.92 0.89
CA HIS A 67 -19.90 -12.67 1.87
C HIS A 67 -19.40 -11.82 3.04
N PHE A 68 -20.32 -11.43 3.94
CA PHE A 68 -20.03 -10.53 5.07
C PHE A 68 -18.87 -11.00 5.96
N GLY A 69 -18.66 -12.32 6.09
CA GLY A 69 -17.49 -12.88 6.78
C GLY A 69 -16.16 -12.34 6.23
N HIS A 70 -15.97 -12.34 4.90
CA HIS A 70 -14.77 -11.80 4.27
C HIS A 70 -14.64 -10.30 4.46
N MET A 71 -15.75 -9.56 4.33
CA MET A 71 -15.76 -8.12 4.56
C MET A 71 -15.30 -7.75 5.97
N ARG A 72 -15.70 -8.54 7.00
CA ARG A 72 -15.25 -8.32 8.38
C ARG A 72 -13.75 -8.57 8.55
N VAL A 73 -13.18 -9.58 7.88
CA VAL A 73 -11.74 -9.84 7.91
C VAL A 73 -10.98 -8.67 7.28
N LEU A 74 -11.41 -8.21 6.10
CA LEU A 74 -10.80 -7.05 5.43
C LEU A 74 -10.97 -5.76 6.25
N LEU A 75 -12.11 -5.59 6.92
CA LEU A 75 -12.35 -4.48 7.84
C LEU A 75 -11.34 -4.52 9.00
N GLN A 76 -11.20 -5.66 9.67
CA GLN A 76 -10.22 -5.82 10.75
C GLN A 76 -8.79 -5.52 10.27
N ALA A 77 -8.41 -6.01 9.09
CA ALA A 77 -7.10 -5.74 8.51
C ALA A 77 -6.89 -4.24 8.24
N LYS A 78 -7.91 -3.52 7.75
CA LYS A 78 -7.86 -2.08 7.50
C LYS A 78 -7.71 -1.27 8.79
N TYR A 79 -8.35 -1.70 9.87
CA TYR A 79 -8.34 -1.00 11.17
C TYR A 79 -7.21 -1.43 12.11
N LEU A 80 -6.38 -2.39 11.71
CA LEU A 80 -5.26 -2.88 12.52
C LEU A 80 -4.22 -1.78 12.83
N LEU A 81 -4.07 -0.80 11.92
CA LEU A 81 -3.12 0.30 12.05
C LEU A 81 -3.81 1.64 11.73
N PRO A 82 -3.45 2.74 12.42
CA PRO A 82 -4.08 4.05 12.22
C PRO A 82 -3.98 4.60 10.80
N ASN A 83 -2.89 4.25 10.09
CA ASN A 83 -2.58 4.79 8.76
C ASN A 83 -2.40 3.67 7.72
N ALA A 84 -3.33 2.72 7.64
CA ALA A 84 -3.22 1.56 6.74
C ALA A 84 -3.72 1.82 5.30
N TYR A 85 -3.02 1.29 4.31
CA TYR A 85 -3.48 1.07 2.94
C TYR A 85 -3.59 -0.44 2.70
N LEU A 86 -4.81 -0.95 2.58
CA LEU A 86 -5.08 -2.39 2.46
C LEU A 86 -5.03 -2.80 0.99
N ILE A 87 -4.29 -3.87 0.71
CA ILE A 87 -4.23 -4.56 -0.58
C ILE A 87 -4.80 -5.95 -0.35
N ALA A 88 -5.84 -6.33 -1.10
CA ALA A 88 -6.41 -7.66 -1.07
C ALA A 88 -5.95 -8.44 -2.29
N GLY A 89 -5.41 -9.64 -2.06
CA GLY A 89 -4.99 -10.61 -3.08
C GLY A 89 -6.13 -11.50 -3.54
#